data_AF-A0A507DV67-F1
#
_entry.id   AF-A0A507DV67-F1
#
_cell.length_a   1.000
_cell.length_b   1.000
_cell.length_c   1.000
_cell.angle_alpha   90.00
_cell.angle_beta   90.00
_cell.angle_gamma   90.00
#
_symmetry.space_group_name_H-M   'P 1'
#
loop_
_entity.id
_entity.type
_entity.pdbx_description
1 polymer ?
#
loop_
_entity_poly.entity_id
_entity_poly.type
_entity_poly.pdbx_seq_one_letter_code
_entity_poly.pdbx_strand_id
1 'polypeptide(L)'
;MVDVSQLADAVRKKEKNAVIKPAQIKNQLFLFVNALIENRPLTVAKLGILEATLDLVREKEAAQLKKTDGQKPSRLTGIVKLDDANDAGTRRAKNCTLALTEGLSAKTFAVTNIPVLKNGRDLYGAYPLRGKLLNVRDASMKEKLENQKITELKQILGLQEGKEYTSVDTLRYDRICALVDSDVDRKHIKGLILNWLESSYPSLLKLPGFVLDFVSPIVKCVKGSDTRLFYDAKDYEHWKTETDGGKGWNVKYFKGLGTSKAGDVKQYFADLPRHLKSIQPLQPRGSDRLDMAFWNKRAPDRKEWLKAYDPKNTAFRISSAKRRSKMKNVVKVAQFAGEVAKLTEYRHGEQSLCETIVSMAQDFDAASPRHIYTKFDRSRERSFIPNMILFLITLLRTASRSNRVTVPVIPMILVTGCEGIGTGYSTTVLPYDPKQVVAILKTRAMGKGGDHNNDGTFEIDELPVGTWTESYKAHLEKMIVDDLVKDYKEYHTDTTVRFVVKSTEKLEVIINTARGEHSSSPEGNNPDDTDVANVLIKVLKLATTKSANNMMLFSSTGNLKKYESPYEVLSGFYTVRLAYYAKQKNQEYCNVCTDENR
;
A
#
# COMPACT_ATOMS: atom_id res chain seq x y z
N MET A 1 1.30 -1.50 48.64
CA MET A 1 1.79 -0.28 47.92
C MET A 1 1.26 -0.34 46.49
N VAL A 2 0.64 0.72 45.98
CA VAL A 2 0.13 0.74 44.59
C VAL A 2 1.34 0.70 43.64
N ASP A 3 1.42 -0.33 42.80
CA ASP A 3 2.44 -0.41 41.76
C ASP A 3 2.04 0.52 40.60
N VAL A 4 2.66 1.69 40.56
CA VAL A 4 2.43 2.72 39.56
C VAL A 4 2.77 2.24 38.14
N SER A 5 3.62 1.22 38.03
CA SER A 5 4.03 0.62 36.75
C SER A 5 2.88 -0.19 36.14
N GLN A 6 2.17 -0.98 36.96
CA GLN A 6 0.98 -1.71 36.52
C GLN A 6 -0.14 -0.79 36.05
N LEU A 7 -0.26 0.39 36.67
CA LEU A 7 -1.25 1.39 36.27
C LEU A 7 -0.89 2.04 34.93
N ALA A 8 0.40 2.35 34.71
CA ALA A 8 0.90 2.82 33.41
C ALA A 8 0.68 1.76 32.30
N ASP A 9 0.88 0.48 32.62
CA ASP A 9 0.65 -0.63 31.68
C ASP A 9 -0.84 -0.87 31.40
N ALA A 10 -1.71 -0.72 32.39
CA ALA A 10 -3.16 -0.79 32.21
C ALA A 10 -3.67 0.33 31.31
N VAL A 11 -3.13 1.56 31.46
CA VAL A 11 -3.44 2.68 30.57
C VAL A 11 -2.95 2.42 29.15
N ARG A 12 -1.72 1.91 28.98
CA ARG A 12 -1.18 1.49 27.65
C ARG A 12 -1.99 0.37 27.00
N LYS A 13 -2.62 -0.52 27.78
CA LYS A 13 -3.52 -1.57 27.25
C LYS A 13 -4.83 -1.02 26.71
N LYS A 14 -5.41 0.03 27.33
CA LYS A 14 -6.64 0.70 26.86
C LYS A 14 -6.36 1.73 25.74
N GLU A 15 -5.31 2.54 25.89
CA GLU A 15 -4.83 3.57 24.96
C GLU A 15 -3.39 3.22 24.53
N LYS A 16 -3.23 2.53 23.40
CA LYS A 16 -1.93 1.98 22.94
C LYS A 16 -0.83 3.02 22.72
N ASN A 17 -1.19 4.30 22.57
CA ASN A 17 -0.27 5.39 22.27
C ASN A 17 0.02 6.31 23.48
N ALA A 18 -0.54 6.01 24.65
CA ALA A 18 -0.39 6.85 25.84
C ALA A 18 1.05 6.85 26.38
N VAL A 19 1.70 8.02 26.36
CA VAL A 19 3.03 8.22 26.96
C VAL A 19 2.88 8.90 28.32
N ILE A 20 2.71 8.11 29.38
CA ILE A 20 2.69 8.59 30.76
C ILE A 20 3.94 8.13 31.50
N LYS A 21 4.64 9.08 32.13
CA LYS A 21 5.76 8.78 33.02
C LYS A 21 5.24 8.44 34.43
N PRO A 22 5.79 7.43 35.13
CA PRO A 22 5.33 7.04 36.47
C PRO A 22 5.29 8.19 37.49
N ALA A 23 6.20 9.16 37.37
CA ALA A 23 6.22 10.36 38.22
C ALA A 23 4.97 11.23 38.07
N GLN A 24 4.37 11.28 36.87
CA GLN A 24 3.17 12.07 36.60
C GLN A 24 1.93 11.47 37.26
N ILE A 25 1.88 10.14 37.42
CA ILE A 25 0.81 9.44 38.12
C ILE A 25 0.97 9.65 39.63
N LYS A 26 2.20 9.57 40.16
CA LYS A 26 2.48 9.81 41.59
C LYS A 26 2.05 11.21 42.05
N ASN A 27 2.32 12.24 41.25
CA ASN A 27 2.02 13.63 41.63
C ASN A 27 0.52 13.96 41.66
N GLN A 28 -0.35 13.05 41.22
CA GLN A 28 -1.81 13.22 41.22
C GLN A 28 -2.49 12.34 42.28
N LEU A 29 -1.72 11.60 43.08
CA LEU A 29 -2.25 10.72 44.13
C LEU A 29 -1.99 11.34 45.51
N PHE A 30 -3.05 11.56 46.27
CA PHE A 30 -2.96 11.76 47.71
C PHE A 30 -3.03 10.39 48.39
N LEU A 31 -1.95 10.01 49.07
CA LEU A 31 -1.83 8.72 49.73
C LEU A 31 -2.02 8.90 51.25
N PHE A 32 -3.15 8.46 51.78
CA PHE A 32 -3.35 8.33 53.22
C PHE A 32 -3.12 6.86 53.60
N VAL A 33 -2.09 6.60 54.41
CA VAL A 33 -1.71 5.24 54.83
C VAL A 33 -1.93 5.13 56.33
N ASN A 34 -2.94 4.34 56.71
CA ASN A 34 -3.10 3.86 58.08
C ASN A 34 -3.39 2.35 58.00
N ALA A 35 -2.39 1.53 58.33
CA ALA A 35 -2.49 0.08 58.16
C ALA A 35 -1.71 -0.70 59.24
N LEU A 36 -2.36 -1.74 59.76
CA LEU A 36 -1.73 -2.91 60.40
C LEU A 36 -1.73 -4.02 59.34
N ILE A 37 -0.54 -4.52 58.97
CA ILE A 37 -0.37 -5.38 57.80
C ILE A 37 -0.36 -6.85 58.24
N GLU A 38 -1.43 -7.57 57.91
CA GLU A 38 -1.43 -9.02 57.73
C GLU A 38 -1.70 -9.37 56.25
N ASN A 39 -0.94 -10.34 55.74
CA ASN A 39 -0.80 -10.67 54.32
C ASN A 39 -2.12 -11.01 53.60
N ARG A 40 -2.61 -10.10 52.75
CA ARG A 40 -3.50 -10.42 51.61
C ARG A 40 -3.20 -9.54 50.38
N PRO A 41 -3.23 -10.09 49.15
CA PRO A 41 -3.08 -9.30 47.94
C PRO A 41 -4.41 -8.64 47.52
N LEU A 42 -4.37 -7.33 47.24
CA LEU A 42 -5.52 -6.51 46.81
C LEU A 42 -5.46 -6.24 45.30
N THR A 43 -6.57 -6.48 44.60
CA THR A 43 -6.76 -6.25 43.16
C THR A 43 -7.15 -4.80 42.86
N VAL A 44 -6.34 -4.11 42.05
CA VAL A 44 -6.33 -2.64 41.82
C VAL A 44 -7.45 -2.13 40.87
N ALA A 45 -8.28 -3.00 40.31
CA ALA A 45 -9.13 -2.68 39.15
C ALA A 45 -10.37 -1.77 39.42
N LYS A 46 -10.66 -1.37 40.67
CA LYS A 46 -11.96 -0.72 41.04
C LYS A 46 -11.91 0.77 41.40
N LEU A 47 -10.77 1.45 41.29
CA LEU A 47 -10.60 2.78 41.91
C LEU A 47 -10.94 4.01 41.04
N GLY A 48 -11.43 3.88 39.80
CA GLY A 48 -11.75 5.05 38.94
C GLY A 48 -10.54 5.89 38.50
N ILE A 49 -9.34 5.57 39.01
CA ILE A 49 -8.07 6.21 38.67
C ILE A 49 -7.74 5.98 37.19
N LEU A 50 -8.16 4.85 36.62
CA LEU A 50 -7.91 4.53 35.22
C LEU A 50 -8.64 5.52 34.30
N GLU A 51 -9.91 5.80 34.57
CA GLU A 51 -10.72 6.77 33.83
C GLU A 51 -10.13 8.18 33.94
N ALA A 52 -9.82 8.65 35.16
CA ALA A 52 -9.17 9.95 35.37
C ALA A 52 -7.80 10.06 34.69
N THR A 53 -7.03 8.97 34.66
CA THR A 53 -5.72 8.94 33.98
C THR A 53 -5.88 8.99 32.46
N LEU A 54 -6.90 8.32 31.90
CA LEU A 54 -7.20 8.36 30.47
C LEU A 54 -7.62 9.76 30.01
N ASP A 55 -8.42 10.45 30.82
CA ASP A 55 -8.83 11.83 30.52
C ASP A 55 -7.63 12.79 30.51
N LEU A 56 -6.72 12.66 31.47
CA LEU A 56 -5.47 13.43 31.50
C LEU A 56 -4.56 13.18 30.28
N VAL A 57 -4.51 11.94 29.77
CA VAL A 57 -3.78 11.63 28.54
C VAL A 57 -4.39 12.37 27.37
N ARG A 58 -5.71 12.27 27.21
CA ARG A 58 -6.44 12.92 26.11
C ARG A 58 -6.29 14.43 26.15
N GLU A 59 -6.33 15.04 27.33
CA GLU A 59 -6.10 16.48 27.50
C GLU A 59 -4.68 16.88 27.08
N LYS A 60 -3.65 16.12 27.47
CA LYS A 60 -2.26 16.37 27.06
C LYS A 60 -2.07 16.20 25.55
N GLU A 61 -2.67 15.16 24.98
CA GLU A 61 -2.63 14.89 23.54
C GLU A 61 -3.31 16.02 22.76
N ALA A 62 -4.50 16.44 23.18
CA ALA A 62 -5.21 17.57 22.61
C ALA A 62 -4.39 18.87 22.72
N ALA A 63 -3.76 19.12 23.87
CA ALA A 63 -2.89 20.29 24.05
C ALA A 63 -1.66 20.29 23.13
N GLN A 64 -1.11 19.13 22.80
CA GLN A 64 -0.02 19.03 21.82
C GLN A 64 -0.50 19.27 20.39
N LEU A 65 -1.67 18.73 20.00
CA LEU A 65 -2.24 18.95 18.66
C LEU A 65 -2.63 20.40 18.43
N LYS A 66 -3.07 21.12 19.47
CA LYS A 66 -3.36 22.56 19.40
C LYS A 66 -2.15 23.40 18.98
N LYS A 67 -0.92 22.91 19.16
CA LYS A 67 0.29 23.61 18.71
C LYS A 67 0.40 23.73 17.19
N THR A 68 -0.31 22.89 16.44
CA THR A 68 -0.32 22.90 14.97
C THR A 68 -1.58 23.53 14.39
N ASP A 69 -2.40 24.16 15.23
CA ASP A 69 -3.65 24.79 14.81
C ASP A 69 -3.41 25.97 13.86
N GLY A 70 -4.33 26.12 12.92
CA GLY A 70 -4.42 27.28 12.05
C GLY A 70 -5.11 28.46 12.72
N GLN A 71 -4.81 29.64 12.21
CA GLN A 71 -5.57 30.86 12.49
C GLN A 71 -6.26 31.32 11.20
N LYS A 72 -7.04 32.41 11.28
CA LYS A 72 -7.64 33.07 10.11
C LYS A 72 -6.92 34.37 9.73
N PRO A 73 -5.61 34.35 9.39
CA PRO A 73 -4.98 35.53 8.81
C PRO A 73 -5.48 35.74 7.38
N SER A 74 -5.50 37.00 6.94
CA SER A 74 -5.79 37.36 5.55
C SER A 74 -4.70 36.87 4.59
N ARG A 75 -3.47 36.70 5.05
CA ARG A 75 -2.34 36.21 4.25
C ARG A 75 -1.55 35.16 5.01
N LEU A 76 -1.18 34.08 4.32
CA LEU A 76 -0.29 33.05 4.84
C LEU A 76 1.12 33.20 4.28
N THR A 77 2.11 33.01 5.14
CA THR A 77 3.54 32.98 4.79
C THR A 77 4.13 31.64 5.21
N GLY A 78 5.01 31.06 4.40
CA GLY A 78 5.73 29.82 4.72
C GLY A 78 5.26 28.56 3.97
N ILE A 79 4.10 28.60 3.30
CA ILE A 79 3.61 27.46 2.49
C ILE A 79 3.83 27.72 1.00
N VAL A 80 5.03 27.41 0.51
CA VAL A 80 5.45 27.69 -0.89
C VAL A 80 4.55 27.02 -1.93
N LYS A 81 3.95 25.88 -1.59
CA LYS A 81 3.13 25.09 -2.52
C LYS A 81 1.68 25.56 -2.61
N LEU A 82 1.25 26.54 -1.82
CA LEU A 82 -0.09 27.08 -1.86
C LEU A 82 -0.17 28.20 -2.91
N ASP A 83 -1.10 28.07 -3.86
CA ASP A 83 -1.62 29.22 -4.60
C ASP A 83 -2.88 29.67 -3.87
N ASP A 84 -2.73 30.68 -3.01
CA ASP A 84 -3.80 31.15 -2.12
C ASP A 84 -4.77 32.05 -2.90
N ALA A 85 -6.08 31.96 -2.60
CA ALA A 85 -7.05 32.89 -3.16
C ALA A 85 -6.85 34.28 -2.54
N ASN A 86 -6.95 35.36 -3.33
CA ASN A 86 -6.68 36.71 -2.83
C ASN A 86 -7.61 37.11 -1.67
N ASP A 87 -8.85 36.58 -1.66
CA ASP A 87 -9.83 36.85 -0.61
C ASP A 87 -9.84 35.84 0.54
N ALA A 88 -8.96 34.84 0.52
CA ALA A 88 -8.89 33.82 1.57
C ALA A 88 -8.58 34.44 2.94
N GLY A 89 -9.35 34.09 3.96
CA GLY A 89 -9.21 34.66 5.31
C GLY A 89 -9.74 36.09 5.48
N THR A 90 -10.20 36.75 4.40
CA THR A 90 -10.81 38.09 4.48
C THR A 90 -12.30 38.02 4.84
N ARG A 91 -13.01 39.16 4.76
CA ARG A 91 -14.47 39.21 4.86
C ARG A 91 -15.18 38.45 3.72
N ARG A 92 -14.51 38.32 2.56
CA ARG A 92 -15.02 37.59 1.38
C ARG A 92 -14.68 36.10 1.37
N ALA A 93 -14.05 35.59 2.44
CA ALA A 93 -13.70 34.18 2.60
C ALA A 93 -14.90 33.20 2.41
N LYS A 94 -16.14 33.67 2.66
CA LYS A 94 -17.38 32.93 2.44
C LYS A 94 -17.65 32.56 0.97
N ASN A 95 -16.95 33.19 0.04
CA ASN A 95 -17.05 32.89 -1.38
C ASN A 95 -15.82 32.10 -1.88
N CYS A 96 -14.85 31.84 -1.01
CA CYS A 96 -13.59 31.24 -1.39
C CYS A 96 -13.67 29.70 -1.35
N THR A 97 -13.14 29.06 -2.39
CA THR A 97 -13.01 27.60 -2.49
C THR A 97 -11.54 27.20 -2.61
N LEU A 98 -11.09 26.27 -1.77
CA LEU A 98 -9.75 25.69 -1.86
C LEU A 98 -9.78 24.38 -2.66
N ALA A 99 -9.10 24.32 -3.80
CA ALA A 99 -8.91 23.08 -4.55
C ALA A 99 -7.76 22.24 -3.95
N LEU A 100 -8.09 21.06 -3.43
CA LEU A 100 -7.13 20.04 -3.01
C LEU A 100 -6.84 19.13 -4.18
N THR A 101 -5.62 19.19 -4.72
CA THR A 101 -5.28 18.55 -6.00
C THR A 101 -4.44 17.28 -5.84
N GLU A 102 -4.66 16.27 -6.70
CA GLU A 102 -3.81 15.08 -6.75
C GLU A 102 -2.45 15.39 -7.40
N GLY A 103 -1.46 15.70 -6.58
CA GLY A 103 -0.13 16.05 -7.03
C GLY A 103 -0.03 17.42 -7.71
N LEU A 104 1.14 17.68 -8.28
CA LEU A 104 1.48 18.98 -8.88
C LEU A 104 0.87 19.16 -10.28
N SER A 105 0.65 18.07 -11.02
CA SER A 105 -0.01 18.09 -12.34
C SER A 105 -1.42 18.65 -12.26
N ALA A 106 -2.24 18.11 -11.35
CA ALA A 106 -3.61 18.56 -11.11
C ALA A 106 -3.64 19.99 -10.55
N LYS A 107 -2.63 20.39 -9.76
CA LYS A 107 -2.46 21.77 -9.30
C LYS A 107 -2.25 22.74 -10.46
N THR A 108 -1.29 22.43 -11.34
CA THR A 108 -1.01 23.25 -12.53
C THR A 108 -2.25 23.36 -13.41
N PHE A 109 -3.02 22.28 -13.56
CA PHE A 109 -4.30 22.29 -14.24
C PHE A 109 -5.28 23.29 -13.59
N ALA A 110 -5.45 23.26 -12.26
CA ALA A 110 -6.32 24.21 -11.57
C ALA A 110 -5.83 25.65 -11.75
N VAL A 111 -4.57 25.95 -11.41
CA VAL A 111 -4.00 27.30 -11.44
C VAL A 111 -4.03 27.93 -12.84
N THR A 112 -3.81 27.13 -13.88
CA THR A 112 -3.84 27.63 -15.27
C THR A 112 -5.25 28.04 -15.72
N ASN A 113 -6.29 27.42 -15.16
CA ASN A 113 -7.66 27.59 -15.61
C ASN A 113 -8.54 28.42 -14.65
N ILE A 114 -8.14 28.58 -13.39
CA ILE A 114 -8.77 29.52 -12.44
C ILE A 114 -8.95 30.93 -13.05
N PRO A 115 -7.98 31.53 -13.79
CA PRO A 115 -8.16 32.83 -14.41
C PRO A 115 -9.29 32.93 -15.45
N VAL A 116 -9.81 31.80 -15.96
CA VAL A 116 -10.95 31.77 -16.88
C VAL A 116 -12.27 32.08 -16.14
N LEU A 117 -12.32 31.82 -14.83
CA LEU A 117 -13.47 32.10 -13.99
C LEU A 117 -13.56 33.59 -13.67
N LYS A 118 -14.79 34.12 -13.60
CA LYS A 118 -15.04 35.47 -13.10
C LYS A 118 -14.52 35.59 -11.67
N ASN A 119 -13.62 36.54 -11.42
CA ASN A 119 -12.92 36.73 -10.14
C ASN A 119 -12.19 35.47 -9.65
N GLY A 120 -11.71 34.63 -10.57
CA GLY A 120 -11.16 33.32 -10.24
C GLY A 120 -10.03 33.35 -9.22
N ARG A 121 -9.03 34.21 -9.40
CA ARG A 121 -7.89 34.33 -8.46
C ARG A 121 -8.28 34.88 -7.10
N ASP A 122 -9.38 35.62 -7.02
CA ASP A 122 -9.88 36.15 -5.75
C ASP A 122 -10.58 35.06 -4.94
N LEU A 123 -11.33 34.20 -5.62
CA LEU A 123 -12.21 33.21 -4.99
C LEU A 123 -11.63 31.80 -4.92
N TYR A 124 -10.67 31.42 -5.76
CA TYR A 124 -10.18 30.05 -5.85
C TYR A 124 -8.70 29.95 -5.53
N GLY A 125 -8.38 29.09 -4.57
CA GLY A 125 -7.01 28.68 -4.24
C GLY A 125 -6.74 27.24 -4.66
N ALA A 126 -5.48 26.84 -4.75
CA ALA A 126 -5.08 25.47 -5.07
C ALA A 126 -3.89 25.00 -4.22
N TYR A 127 -4.02 23.80 -3.66
CA TYR A 127 -2.98 23.16 -2.85
C TYR A 127 -2.79 21.68 -3.24
N PRO A 128 -1.55 21.23 -3.53
CA PRO A 128 -1.28 19.87 -3.99
C PRO A 128 -1.11 18.87 -2.84
N LEU A 129 -1.92 17.83 -2.84
CA LEU A 129 -1.69 16.62 -2.05
C LEU A 129 -0.64 15.77 -2.77
N ARG A 130 0.61 15.73 -2.26
CA ARG A 130 1.62 14.79 -2.77
C ARG A 130 1.32 13.39 -2.25
N GLY A 131 0.86 12.48 -3.10
CA GLY A 131 0.50 11.12 -2.70
C GLY A 131 -0.75 11.07 -1.81
N LYS A 132 -0.95 9.93 -1.14
CA LYS A 132 -2.12 9.69 -0.29
C LYS A 132 -2.02 10.49 1.02
N LEU A 133 -3.15 11.01 1.49
CA LEU A 133 -3.24 11.68 2.80
C LEU A 133 -3.06 10.63 3.91
N LEU A 134 -2.50 11.02 5.04
CA LEU A 134 -2.32 10.12 6.19
C LEU A 134 -3.69 9.67 6.72
N ASN A 135 -3.84 8.38 7.00
CA ASN A 135 -5.01 7.88 7.71
C ASN A 135 -4.91 8.25 9.19
N VAL A 136 -5.58 9.34 9.58
CA VAL A 136 -5.49 9.91 10.94
C VAL A 136 -6.12 9.06 12.04
N ARG A 137 -6.98 8.08 11.71
CA ARG A 137 -7.62 7.23 12.74
C ARG A 137 -6.64 6.28 13.41
N ASP A 138 -5.72 5.75 12.62
CA ASP A 138 -4.74 4.75 13.08
C ASP A 138 -3.36 5.36 13.34
N ALA A 139 -3.15 6.62 12.96
CA ALA A 139 -1.90 7.33 13.18
C ALA A 139 -1.70 7.65 14.67
N SER A 140 -0.47 7.40 15.14
CA SER A 140 0.01 7.85 16.46
C SER A 140 0.07 9.38 16.53
N MET A 141 0.08 9.90 17.75
CA MET A 141 0.20 11.34 18.01
C MET A 141 1.47 11.93 17.39
N LYS A 142 2.58 11.18 17.46
CA LYS A 142 3.85 11.56 16.84
C LYS A 142 3.70 11.69 15.32
N GLU A 143 3.11 10.69 14.67
CA GLU A 143 2.90 10.72 13.21
C GLU A 143 1.99 11.87 12.79
N LYS A 144 0.96 12.21 13.58
CA LYS A 144 0.08 13.36 13.30
C LYS A 144 0.82 14.69 13.38
N LEU A 145 1.66 14.88 14.40
CA LEU A 145 2.42 16.12 14.61
C LEU A 145 3.54 16.31 13.59
N GLU A 146 4.23 15.22 13.24
CA GLU A 146 5.32 15.23 12.24
C GLU A 146 4.79 15.30 10.81
N ASN A 147 3.49 15.07 10.58
CA ASN A 147 2.90 15.15 9.24
C ASN A 147 2.70 16.61 8.80
N GLN A 148 3.70 17.13 8.10
CA GLN A 148 3.68 18.47 7.54
C GLN A 148 2.44 18.78 6.69
N LYS A 149 1.86 17.81 5.96
CA LYS A 149 0.68 18.07 5.10
C LYS A 149 -0.55 18.39 5.93
N ILE A 150 -0.77 17.67 7.03
CA ILE A 150 -1.90 17.94 7.93
C ILE A 150 -1.70 19.29 8.59
N THR A 151 -0.49 19.59 9.07
CA THR A 151 -0.16 20.89 9.66
C THR A 151 -0.38 22.04 8.68
N GLU A 152 0.09 21.91 7.43
CA GLU A 152 -0.15 22.90 6.38
C GLU A 152 -1.64 23.05 6.07
N LEU A 153 -2.41 21.95 5.96
CA LEU A 153 -3.86 22.03 5.73
C LEU A 153 -4.61 22.72 6.87
N LYS A 154 -4.22 22.46 8.12
CA LYS A 154 -4.76 23.18 9.28
C LYS A 154 -4.52 24.68 9.15
N GLN A 155 -3.29 25.08 8.81
CA GLN A 155 -2.93 26.49 8.60
C GLN A 155 -3.66 27.13 7.41
N ILE A 156 -3.78 26.43 6.29
CA ILE A 156 -4.45 26.92 5.07
C ILE A 156 -5.92 27.21 5.30
N LEU A 157 -6.60 26.30 6.01
CA LEU A 157 -8.04 26.40 6.27
C LEU A 157 -8.36 27.22 7.53
N GLY A 158 -7.40 27.37 8.45
CA GLY A 158 -7.63 27.98 9.75
C GLY A 158 -8.31 27.04 10.74
N LEU A 159 -7.99 25.75 10.69
CA LEU A 159 -8.60 24.72 11.53
C LEU A 159 -7.93 24.65 12.91
N GLN A 160 -8.76 24.57 13.94
CA GLN A 160 -8.42 24.47 15.35
C GLN A 160 -8.91 23.14 15.95
N GLU A 161 -8.06 22.46 16.73
CA GLU A 161 -8.34 21.18 17.35
C GLU A 161 -9.41 21.27 18.44
N GLY A 162 -10.36 20.33 18.44
CA GLY A 162 -11.44 20.26 19.44
C GLY A 162 -12.52 21.35 19.30
N LYS A 163 -12.47 22.16 18.24
CA LYS A 163 -13.50 23.16 17.94
C LYS A 163 -14.67 22.54 17.18
N GLU A 164 -15.89 22.84 17.62
CA GLU A 164 -17.09 22.53 16.84
C GLU A 164 -17.41 23.68 15.88
N TYR A 165 -17.57 23.34 14.60
CA TYR A 165 -17.87 24.29 13.54
C TYR A 165 -19.35 24.25 13.19
N THR A 166 -20.10 25.23 13.68
CA THR A 166 -21.49 25.48 13.28
C THR A 166 -21.58 26.34 12.02
N SER A 167 -20.53 27.12 11.73
CA SER A 167 -20.36 27.90 10.51
C SER A 167 -18.90 27.90 10.05
N VAL A 168 -18.69 28.33 8.81
CA VAL A 168 -17.36 28.52 8.19
C VAL A 168 -16.75 29.90 8.46
N ASP A 169 -17.38 30.73 9.31
CA ASP A 169 -16.96 32.12 9.52
C ASP A 169 -15.54 32.23 10.09
N THR A 170 -15.11 31.24 10.87
CA THR A 170 -13.76 31.22 11.44
C THR A 170 -12.71 30.62 10.52
N LEU A 171 -13.11 30.09 9.36
CA LEU A 171 -12.20 29.48 8.38
C LEU A 171 -11.74 30.50 7.35
N ARG A 172 -10.62 30.18 6.68
CA ARG A 172 -10.10 30.98 5.57
C ARG A 172 -10.84 30.74 4.25
N TYR A 173 -11.53 29.62 4.12
CA TYR A 173 -12.27 29.19 2.95
C TYR A 173 -13.66 28.68 3.36
N ASP A 174 -14.67 28.96 2.53
CA ASP A 174 -16.04 28.45 2.69
C ASP A 174 -16.12 26.95 2.37
N ARG A 175 -15.37 26.53 1.34
CA ARG A 175 -15.44 25.19 0.79
C ARG A 175 -14.08 24.65 0.45
N ILE A 176 -13.98 23.33 0.47
CA ILE A 176 -12.89 22.60 -0.16
C ILE A 176 -13.43 21.87 -1.38
N CYS A 177 -12.61 21.77 -2.42
CA CYS A 177 -12.91 21.03 -3.64
C CYS A 177 -11.86 19.95 -3.85
N ALA A 178 -12.26 18.68 -3.82
CA ALA A 178 -11.39 17.57 -4.19
C ALA A 178 -11.24 17.52 -5.72
N LEU A 179 -10.09 17.98 -6.23
CA LEU A 179 -9.75 18.00 -7.65
C LEU A 179 -8.73 16.88 -7.94
N VAL A 180 -9.27 15.71 -8.24
CA VAL A 180 -8.53 14.45 -8.29
C VAL A 180 -8.78 13.79 -9.64
N ASP A 181 -7.77 13.14 -10.23
CA ASP A 181 -7.87 12.54 -11.56
C ASP A 181 -8.94 11.43 -11.57
N SER A 182 -9.55 11.14 -12.73
CA SER A 182 -10.68 10.20 -12.85
C SER A 182 -10.27 8.71 -12.81
N ASP A 183 -9.30 8.36 -11.99
CA ASP A 183 -8.78 7.00 -11.83
C ASP A 183 -9.31 6.32 -10.55
N VAL A 184 -8.94 5.05 -10.36
CA VAL A 184 -9.36 4.27 -9.18
C VAL A 184 -8.85 4.87 -7.86
N ASP A 185 -7.70 5.54 -7.88
CA ASP A 185 -7.14 6.23 -6.71
C ASP A 185 -7.97 7.47 -6.31
N ARG A 186 -8.83 7.98 -7.20
CA ARG A 186 -9.74 9.10 -6.93
C ARG A 186 -10.58 8.89 -5.69
N LYS A 187 -11.21 7.71 -5.64
CA LYS A 187 -12.13 7.34 -4.55
C LYS A 187 -11.36 7.21 -3.23
N HIS A 188 -10.12 6.72 -3.29
CA HIS A 188 -9.29 6.56 -2.11
C HIS A 188 -8.81 7.90 -1.55
N ILE A 189 -8.27 8.80 -2.38
CA ILE A 189 -7.82 10.13 -1.92
C ILE A 189 -8.99 10.92 -1.31
N LYS A 190 -10.14 10.92 -1.98
CA LYS A 190 -11.37 11.55 -1.45
C LYS A 190 -11.80 10.93 -0.12
N GLY A 191 -11.81 9.61 -0.06
CA GLY A 191 -12.16 8.90 1.17
C GLY A 191 -11.23 9.27 2.31
N LEU A 192 -9.93 9.45 2.07
CA LEU A 192 -8.97 9.90 3.08
C LEU A 192 -9.20 11.35 3.52
N ILE A 193 -9.58 12.26 2.60
CA ILE A 193 -9.97 13.64 2.96
C ILE A 193 -11.21 13.62 3.85
N LEU A 194 -12.24 12.87 3.47
CA LEU A 194 -13.47 12.72 4.25
C LEU A 194 -13.18 12.07 5.61
N ASN A 195 -12.32 11.05 5.65
CA ASN A 195 -11.89 10.38 6.87
C ASN A 195 -11.17 11.33 7.82
N TRP A 196 -10.27 12.17 7.30
CA TRP A 196 -9.59 13.18 8.10
C TRP A 196 -10.56 14.21 8.67
N LEU A 197 -11.46 14.75 7.84
CA LEU A 197 -12.46 15.71 8.30
C LEU A 197 -13.42 15.09 9.31
N GLU A 198 -13.87 13.85 9.10
CA GLU A 198 -14.78 13.19 10.03
C GLU A 198 -14.08 12.93 11.38
N SER A 199 -12.85 12.40 11.34
CA SER A 199 -12.14 12.01 12.55
C SER A 199 -11.65 13.20 13.37
N SER A 200 -11.27 14.31 12.72
CA SER A 200 -10.72 15.49 13.41
C SER A 200 -11.71 16.63 13.58
N TYR A 201 -12.68 16.78 12.65
CA TYR A 201 -13.59 17.94 12.57
C TYR A 201 -15.01 17.53 12.10
N PRO A 202 -15.68 16.59 12.78
CA PRO A 202 -16.91 15.96 12.28
C PRO A 202 -18.05 16.95 12.00
N SER A 203 -18.08 18.06 12.73
CA SER A 203 -19.05 19.15 12.54
C SER A 203 -18.98 19.79 11.15
N LEU A 204 -17.81 19.86 10.51
CA LEU A 204 -17.65 20.40 9.15
C LEU A 204 -18.35 19.57 8.09
N LEU A 205 -18.39 18.25 8.24
CA LEU A 205 -19.08 17.38 7.29
C LEU A 205 -20.61 17.42 7.44
N LYS A 206 -21.13 18.02 8.51
CA LYS A 206 -22.56 18.30 8.67
C LYS A 206 -22.97 19.58 7.93
N LEU A 207 -22.02 20.45 7.60
CA LEU A 207 -22.29 21.69 6.86
C LEU A 207 -22.58 21.36 5.38
N PRO A 208 -23.71 21.84 4.83
CA PRO A 208 -24.06 21.58 3.44
C PRO A 208 -23.09 22.29 2.50
N GLY A 209 -22.52 21.54 1.55
CA GLY A 209 -21.66 22.11 0.52
C GLY A 209 -20.23 22.42 0.95
N PHE A 210 -19.82 22.06 2.17
CA PHE A 210 -18.44 22.29 2.61
C PHE A 210 -17.41 21.52 1.75
N VAL A 211 -17.73 20.28 1.37
CA VAL A 211 -16.88 19.47 0.49
C VAL A 211 -17.52 19.35 -0.90
N LEU A 212 -16.79 19.83 -1.90
CA LEU A 212 -17.12 19.72 -3.31
C LEU A 212 -16.26 18.64 -3.97
N ASP A 213 -16.85 17.95 -4.93
CA ASP A 213 -16.18 16.97 -5.78
C ASP A 213 -16.11 17.51 -7.22
N PHE A 214 -14.90 17.72 -7.73
CA PHE A 214 -14.71 18.01 -9.14
C PHE A 214 -14.80 16.72 -9.96
N VAL A 215 -15.73 16.69 -10.92
CA VAL A 215 -15.94 15.57 -11.83
C VAL A 215 -15.59 15.96 -13.26
N SER A 216 -14.52 15.38 -13.79
CA SER A 216 -14.19 15.47 -15.21
C SER A 216 -14.92 14.39 -16.03
N PRO A 217 -15.30 14.67 -17.28
CA PRO A 217 -15.82 13.64 -18.17
C PRO A 217 -14.71 12.64 -18.54
N ILE A 218 -15.10 11.37 -18.72
CA ILE A 218 -14.21 10.27 -19.13
C ILE A 218 -14.17 10.19 -20.66
N VAL A 219 -15.31 10.44 -21.31
CA VAL A 219 -15.46 10.35 -22.77
C VAL A 219 -16.21 11.56 -23.32
N LYS A 220 -15.71 12.12 -24.42
CA LYS A 220 -16.41 13.11 -25.24
C LYS A 220 -16.67 12.52 -26.62
N CYS A 221 -17.93 12.52 -27.02
CA CYS A 221 -18.38 12.08 -28.34
C CYS A 221 -18.86 13.30 -29.12
N VAL A 222 -18.35 13.50 -30.33
CA VAL A 222 -18.74 14.62 -31.21
C VAL A 222 -19.21 14.11 -32.56
N LYS A 223 -20.36 14.57 -33.04
CA LYS A 223 -20.88 14.32 -34.39
C LYS A 223 -21.50 15.59 -34.96
N GLY A 224 -20.81 16.25 -35.88
CA GLY A 224 -21.23 17.56 -36.38
C GLY A 224 -21.25 18.60 -35.24
N SER A 225 -22.40 19.20 -35.00
CA SER A 225 -22.64 20.12 -33.88
C SER A 225 -22.93 19.44 -32.55
N ASP A 226 -23.33 18.16 -32.56
CA ASP A 226 -23.69 17.45 -31.34
C ASP A 226 -22.46 17.02 -30.55
N THR A 227 -22.39 17.44 -29.29
CA THR A 227 -21.36 17.04 -28.34
C THR A 227 -22.01 16.38 -27.13
N ARG A 228 -21.62 15.14 -26.83
CA ARG A 228 -22.04 14.40 -25.63
C ARG A 228 -20.84 14.12 -24.74
N LEU A 229 -21.00 14.39 -23.45
CA LEU A 229 -19.99 14.14 -22.40
C LEU A 229 -20.49 13.03 -21.48
N PHE A 230 -19.66 12.02 -21.27
CA PHE A 230 -19.94 10.90 -20.37
C PHE A 230 -18.98 10.94 -19.18
N TYR A 231 -19.55 10.80 -17.98
CA TYR A 231 -18.83 10.84 -16.71
C TYR A 231 -18.75 9.47 -16.03
N ASP A 232 -19.57 8.52 -16.49
CA ASP A 232 -19.52 7.11 -16.10
C ASP A 232 -19.27 6.26 -17.35
N ALA A 233 -18.46 5.20 -17.20
CA ALA A 233 -18.20 4.26 -18.27
C ALA A 233 -19.46 3.46 -18.66
N LYS A 234 -20.34 3.16 -17.70
CA LYS A 234 -21.60 2.45 -17.94
C LYS A 234 -22.53 3.23 -18.85
N ASP A 235 -22.71 4.52 -18.55
CA ASP A 235 -23.55 5.41 -19.34
C ASP A 235 -23.03 5.51 -20.78
N TYR A 236 -21.71 5.56 -20.95
CA TYR A 236 -21.08 5.55 -22.25
C TYR A 236 -21.29 4.23 -23.01
N GLU A 237 -21.08 3.08 -22.36
CA GLU A 237 -21.27 1.77 -23.01
C GLU A 237 -22.74 1.54 -23.37
N HIS A 238 -23.68 1.93 -22.50
CA HIS A 238 -25.11 1.87 -22.79
C HIS A 238 -25.47 2.73 -23.99
N TRP A 239 -25.05 4.00 -24.00
CA TRP A 239 -25.24 4.90 -25.14
C TRP A 239 -24.63 4.35 -26.43
N LYS A 240 -23.44 3.74 -26.34
CA LYS A 240 -22.75 3.15 -27.47
C LYS A 240 -23.51 1.95 -28.05
N THR A 241 -24.13 1.12 -27.20
CA THR A 241 -24.98 0.02 -27.65
C THR A 241 -26.25 0.50 -28.34
N GLU A 242 -26.85 1.59 -27.86
CA GLU A 242 -28.04 2.19 -28.47
C GLU A 242 -27.73 2.94 -29.78
N THR A 243 -26.49 3.38 -29.97
CA THR A 243 -26.08 4.24 -31.10
C THR A 243 -25.24 3.49 -32.14
N ASP A 244 -25.65 2.28 -32.54
CA ASP A 244 -24.95 1.44 -33.55
C ASP A 244 -23.42 1.35 -33.32
N GLY A 245 -23.02 1.12 -32.07
CA GLY A 245 -21.61 1.01 -31.69
C GLY A 245 -20.83 2.34 -31.71
N GLY A 246 -21.50 3.48 -31.83
CA GLY A 246 -20.90 4.81 -31.93
C GLY A 246 -20.44 5.18 -33.34
N LYS A 247 -20.96 4.51 -34.38
CA LYS A 247 -20.54 4.73 -35.77
C LYS A 247 -20.82 6.18 -36.22
N GLY A 248 -19.80 6.83 -36.79
CA GLY A 248 -19.87 8.23 -37.24
C GLY A 248 -19.68 9.28 -36.13
N TRP A 249 -19.42 8.86 -34.88
CA TRP A 249 -19.03 9.77 -33.79
C TRP A 249 -17.52 9.79 -33.63
N ASN A 250 -16.95 10.99 -33.46
CA ASN A 250 -15.57 11.15 -33.03
C ASN A 250 -15.51 11.01 -31.51
N VAL A 251 -14.89 9.91 -31.05
CA VAL A 251 -14.79 9.57 -29.63
C VAL A 251 -13.41 9.94 -29.10
N LYS A 252 -13.38 10.80 -28.09
CA LYS A 252 -12.18 11.23 -27.38
C LYS A 252 -12.24 10.77 -25.92
N TYR A 253 -11.23 10.02 -25.50
CA TYR A 253 -11.07 9.57 -24.12
C TYR A 253 -10.17 10.53 -23.34
N PHE A 254 -10.58 10.92 -22.13
CA PHE A 254 -9.76 11.70 -21.21
C PHE A 254 -9.13 10.75 -20.20
N LYS A 255 -7.80 10.59 -20.25
CA LYS A 255 -7.06 9.69 -19.35
C LYS A 255 -6.68 10.35 -18.02
N GLY A 256 -6.56 11.68 -18.01
CA GLY A 256 -6.26 12.46 -16.81
C GLY A 256 -6.43 13.95 -17.09
N LEU A 257 -6.49 14.76 -16.03
CA LEU A 257 -6.71 16.21 -16.11
C LEU A 257 -5.66 16.89 -16.99
N GLY A 258 -4.40 16.43 -16.93
CA GLY A 258 -3.30 16.95 -17.74
C GLY A 258 -3.32 16.61 -19.24
N THR A 259 -4.20 15.69 -19.68
CA THR A 259 -4.30 15.29 -21.11
C THR A 259 -5.36 16.08 -21.89
N SER A 260 -6.11 16.94 -21.21
CA SER A 260 -7.14 17.76 -21.82
C SER A 260 -6.53 18.94 -22.59
N LYS A 261 -7.01 19.20 -23.81
CA LYS A 261 -6.56 20.35 -24.60
C LYS A 261 -7.12 21.63 -23.99
N ALA A 262 -6.36 22.73 -24.01
CA ALA A 262 -6.75 24.01 -23.39
C ALA A 262 -8.14 24.51 -23.81
N GLY A 263 -8.57 24.28 -25.06
CA GLY A 263 -9.90 24.64 -25.54
C GLY A 263 -11.05 23.87 -24.86
N ASP A 264 -10.87 22.57 -24.61
CA ASP A 264 -11.88 21.76 -23.90
C ASP A 264 -11.97 22.18 -22.43
N VAL A 265 -10.84 22.54 -21.82
CA VAL A 265 -10.78 22.93 -20.40
C VAL A 265 -11.46 24.28 -20.15
N LYS A 266 -11.33 25.24 -21.08
CA LYS A 266 -12.07 26.51 -20.99
C LYS A 266 -13.59 26.29 -20.94
N GLN A 267 -14.11 25.31 -21.68
CA GLN A 267 -15.54 24.96 -21.63
C GLN A 267 -15.92 24.36 -20.26
N TYR A 268 -15.06 23.53 -19.66
CA TYR A 268 -15.32 22.95 -18.33
C TYR A 268 -15.37 24.00 -17.22
N PHE A 269 -14.48 24.98 -17.27
CA PHE A 269 -14.47 26.07 -16.29
C PHE A 269 -15.58 27.10 -16.57
N ALA A 270 -16.01 27.27 -17.82
CA ALA A 270 -17.18 28.10 -18.13
C ALA A 270 -18.49 27.51 -17.56
N ASP A 271 -18.63 26.18 -17.53
CA ASP A 271 -19.75 25.46 -16.90
C ASP A 271 -19.32 24.75 -15.60
N LEU A 272 -18.51 25.43 -14.78
CA LEU A 272 -17.98 24.87 -13.54
C LEU A 272 -19.05 24.29 -12.60
N PRO A 273 -20.26 24.87 -12.44
CA PRO A 273 -21.30 24.30 -11.59
C PRO A 273 -21.71 22.87 -11.97
N ARG A 274 -21.68 22.51 -13.27
CA ARG A 274 -21.97 21.15 -13.72
C ARG A 274 -20.88 20.14 -13.33
N HIS A 275 -19.65 20.63 -13.19
CA HIS A 275 -18.49 19.83 -12.82
C HIS A 275 -18.24 19.77 -11.32
N LEU A 276 -18.79 20.68 -10.52
CA LEU A 276 -18.70 20.69 -9.06
C LEU A 276 -19.93 20.05 -8.43
N LYS A 277 -19.78 18.83 -7.92
CA LYS A 277 -20.84 18.15 -7.18
C LYS A 277 -20.65 18.36 -5.68
N SER A 278 -21.66 18.93 -5.03
CA SER A 278 -21.68 19.00 -3.57
C SER A 278 -21.81 17.61 -2.96
N ILE A 279 -20.95 17.26 -2.01
CA ILE A 279 -21.17 16.11 -1.16
C ILE A 279 -22.29 16.47 -0.17
N GLN A 280 -23.21 15.54 0.04
CA GLN A 280 -24.31 15.74 0.99
C GLN A 280 -23.79 15.71 2.43
N PRO A 281 -24.42 16.47 3.36
CA PRO A 281 -24.11 16.40 4.78
C PRO A 281 -24.06 14.96 5.30
N LEU A 282 -23.05 14.68 6.12
CA LEU A 282 -22.80 13.36 6.66
C LEU A 282 -23.97 12.93 7.57
N GLN A 283 -24.66 11.87 7.14
CA GLN A 283 -25.68 11.20 7.94
C GLN A 283 -25.04 10.26 8.96
N PRO A 284 -25.72 9.87 10.06
CA PRO A 284 -25.16 8.97 11.07
C PRO A 284 -24.62 7.65 10.49
N ARG A 285 -25.33 7.06 9.52
CA ARG A 285 -24.89 5.86 8.80
C ARG A 285 -23.62 6.07 7.96
N GLY A 286 -23.34 7.30 7.55
CA GLY A 286 -22.13 7.66 6.80
C GLY A 286 -20.87 7.62 7.66
N SER A 287 -20.97 8.03 8.93
CA SER A 287 -19.86 7.97 9.91
C SER A 287 -19.41 6.52 10.13
N ASP A 288 -20.35 5.61 10.41
CA ASP A 288 -20.06 4.17 10.56
C ASP A 288 -19.39 3.57 9.30
N ARG A 289 -19.81 4.00 8.10
CA ARG A 289 -19.18 3.55 6.84
C ARG A 289 -17.75 4.07 6.67
N LEU A 290 -17.47 5.30 7.09
CA LEU A 290 -16.11 5.86 7.09
C LEU A 290 -15.23 5.12 8.10
N ASP A 291 -15.76 4.82 9.28
CA ASP A 291 -15.10 3.98 10.28
C ASP A 291 -14.77 2.60 9.73
N MET A 292 -15.75 1.91 9.13
CA MET A 292 -15.54 0.60 8.51
C MET A 292 -14.43 0.65 7.46
N ALA A 293 -14.43 1.68 6.62
CA ALA A 293 -13.49 1.81 5.50
C ALA A 293 -12.06 2.09 5.95
N PHE A 294 -11.86 2.94 6.96
CA PHE A 294 -10.54 3.48 7.30
C PHE A 294 -9.97 3.01 8.65
N TRP A 295 -10.77 2.44 9.55
CA TRP A 295 -10.25 2.01 10.84
C TRP A 295 -9.65 0.60 10.76
N ASN A 296 -8.38 0.44 11.11
CA ASN A 296 -7.70 -0.86 11.00
C ASN A 296 -8.36 -1.97 11.81
N LYS A 297 -8.98 -1.65 12.96
CA LYS A 297 -9.66 -2.63 13.81
C LYS A 297 -10.91 -3.25 13.15
N ARG A 298 -11.47 -2.61 12.13
CA ARG A 298 -12.63 -3.09 11.38
C ARG A 298 -12.27 -3.90 10.13
N ALA A 299 -11.10 -4.52 10.12
CA ALA A 299 -10.71 -5.44 9.06
C ALA A 299 -11.74 -6.57 8.83
N PRO A 300 -12.33 -7.22 9.85
CA PRO A 300 -13.37 -8.25 9.64
C PRO A 300 -14.57 -7.73 8.84
N ASP A 301 -15.05 -6.54 9.18
CA ASP A 301 -16.22 -5.94 8.54
C ASP A 301 -15.95 -5.58 7.08
N ARG A 302 -14.72 -5.12 6.78
CA ARG A 302 -14.29 -4.91 5.38
C ARG A 302 -14.23 -6.20 4.58
N LYS A 303 -13.83 -7.31 5.19
CA LYS A 303 -13.85 -8.62 4.51
C LYS A 303 -15.28 -9.00 4.14
N GLU A 304 -16.22 -8.83 5.06
CA GLU A 304 -17.63 -9.14 4.80
C GLU A 304 -18.23 -8.20 3.73
N TRP A 305 -17.92 -6.90 3.83
CA TRP A 305 -18.32 -5.92 2.83
C TRP A 305 -17.79 -6.24 1.42
N LEU A 306 -16.53 -6.69 1.32
CA LEU A 306 -15.92 -7.07 0.04
C LEU A 306 -16.44 -8.42 -0.51
N LYS A 307 -16.88 -9.35 0.35
CA LYS A 307 -17.56 -10.58 -0.13
C LYS A 307 -18.91 -10.29 -0.74
N ALA A 308 -19.65 -9.30 -0.21
CA ALA A 308 -20.94 -8.89 -0.74
C ALA A 308 -20.84 -8.11 -2.07
N TYR A 309 -19.62 -7.79 -2.51
CA TYR A 309 -19.38 -7.08 -3.76
C TYR A 309 -19.54 -8.02 -4.97
N ASP A 310 -20.47 -7.70 -5.88
CA ASP A 310 -20.60 -8.40 -7.16
C ASP A 310 -19.76 -7.71 -8.26
N PRO A 311 -18.73 -8.39 -8.80
CA PRO A 311 -17.91 -7.87 -9.90
C PRO A 311 -18.71 -7.50 -11.17
N LYS A 312 -19.88 -8.12 -11.38
CA LYS A 312 -20.73 -7.84 -12.55
C LYS A 312 -21.34 -6.45 -12.51
N ASN A 313 -21.50 -5.87 -11.32
CA ASN A 313 -22.11 -4.56 -11.13
C ASN A 313 -21.16 -3.39 -11.42
N THR A 314 -19.92 -3.62 -11.85
CA THR A 314 -18.92 -2.54 -12.03
C THR A 314 -17.98 -2.80 -13.20
N ALA A 315 -18.42 -3.60 -14.17
CA ALA A 315 -17.60 -4.10 -15.28
C ALA A 315 -16.81 -2.99 -15.99
N PHE A 316 -15.56 -2.81 -15.58
CA PHE A 316 -14.51 -2.25 -16.41
C PHE A 316 -13.96 -3.42 -17.23
N ARG A 317 -14.53 -3.61 -18.42
CA ARG A 317 -14.04 -4.58 -19.38
C ARG A 317 -12.80 -3.97 -20.01
N ILE A 318 -11.62 -4.55 -19.78
CA ILE A 318 -10.42 -4.19 -20.52
C ILE A 318 -10.73 -4.44 -22.01
N SER A 319 -10.88 -3.37 -22.79
CA SER A 319 -11.00 -3.48 -24.24
C SER A 319 -9.69 -4.04 -24.78
N SER A 320 -9.79 -5.12 -25.54
CA SER A 320 -8.68 -5.73 -26.25
C SER A 320 -8.08 -4.73 -27.24
N ALA A 321 -6.84 -4.30 -26.97
CA ALA A 321 -6.12 -3.40 -27.85
C ALA A 321 -5.81 -4.09 -29.20
N LYS A 322 -6.22 -3.43 -30.28
CA LYS A 322 -5.81 -3.75 -31.65
C LYS A 322 -4.50 -3.03 -31.97
N ARG A 323 -3.39 -3.76 -32.04
CA ARG A 323 -2.32 -3.62 -33.06
C ARG A 323 -1.12 -4.52 -32.73
N ARG A 324 -0.60 -5.18 -33.76
CA ARG A 324 0.69 -5.89 -33.73
C ARG A 324 1.83 -4.87 -33.82
N SER A 325 2.76 -4.89 -32.87
CA SER A 325 4.12 -4.36 -33.03
C SER A 325 5.09 -5.53 -33.21
N LYS A 326 5.96 -5.47 -34.21
CA LYS A 326 7.12 -6.37 -34.32
C LYS A 326 8.18 -5.87 -33.34
N MET A 327 8.18 -6.38 -32.11
CA MET A 327 9.23 -6.07 -31.13
C MET A 327 10.57 -6.68 -31.55
N LYS A 328 11.65 -5.90 -31.41
CA LYS A 328 13.04 -6.33 -31.62
C LYS A 328 13.51 -7.20 -30.44
N ASN A 329 14.55 -8.01 -30.66
CA ASN A 329 15.00 -9.04 -29.70
C ASN A 329 15.57 -8.48 -28.37
N VAL A 330 16.02 -7.23 -28.33
CA VAL A 330 16.51 -6.54 -27.13
C VAL A 330 15.92 -5.13 -27.12
N VAL A 331 15.30 -4.73 -26.00
CA VAL A 331 14.64 -3.43 -25.84
C VAL A 331 14.96 -2.85 -24.47
N LYS A 332 15.15 -1.52 -24.37
CA LYS A 332 15.32 -0.84 -23.07
C LYS A 332 14.06 -1.01 -22.23
N VAL A 333 14.21 -1.21 -20.92
CA VAL A 333 13.04 -1.42 -20.03
C VAL A 333 12.03 -0.27 -20.12
N ALA A 334 12.49 0.99 -20.13
CA ALA A 334 11.61 2.15 -20.31
C ALA A 334 10.84 2.14 -21.64
N GLN A 335 11.48 1.71 -22.74
CA GLN A 335 10.82 1.62 -24.06
C GLN A 335 9.80 0.48 -24.08
N PHE A 336 10.16 -0.67 -23.50
CA PHE A 336 9.28 -1.81 -23.37
C PHE A 336 8.08 -1.49 -22.48
N ALA A 337 8.27 -0.82 -21.34
CA ALA A 337 7.20 -0.34 -20.48
C ALA A 337 6.24 0.61 -21.23
N GLY A 338 6.76 1.56 -22.02
CA GLY A 338 5.95 2.45 -22.84
C GLY A 338 5.12 1.71 -23.91
N GLU A 339 5.67 0.65 -24.52
CA GLU A 339 4.92 -0.18 -25.47
C GLU A 339 3.86 -1.05 -24.76
N VAL A 340 4.20 -1.65 -23.62
CA VAL A 340 3.27 -2.45 -22.82
C VAL A 340 2.12 -1.56 -22.34
N ALA A 341 2.39 -0.36 -21.80
CA ALA A 341 1.36 0.57 -21.34
C ALA A 341 0.39 0.97 -22.46
N LYS A 342 0.88 1.13 -23.69
CA LYS A 342 0.04 1.40 -24.87
C LYS A 342 -0.82 0.20 -25.26
N LEU A 343 -0.28 -1.02 -25.19
CA LEU A 343 -0.95 -2.25 -25.60
C LEU A 343 -1.93 -2.79 -24.55
N THR A 344 -1.70 -2.58 -23.27
CA THR A 344 -2.57 -3.03 -22.17
C THR A 344 -3.55 -1.97 -21.70
N GLU A 345 -3.42 -0.75 -22.22
CA GLU A 345 -4.10 0.43 -21.69
C GLU A 345 -3.81 0.67 -20.18
N TYR A 346 -2.61 0.30 -19.71
CA TYR A 346 -2.19 0.48 -18.32
C TYR A 346 -2.24 1.96 -17.90
N ARG A 347 -2.81 2.23 -16.71
CA ARG A 347 -3.11 3.61 -16.25
C ARG A 347 -2.34 4.07 -15.02
N HIS A 348 -1.56 3.20 -14.36
CA HIS A 348 -0.91 3.52 -13.07
C HIS A 348 0.52 4.08 -13.20
N GLY A 349 0.81 4.73 -14.33
CA GLY A 349 2.11 5.37 -14.61
C GLY A 349 3.21 4.42 -15.10
N GLU A 350 4.05 4.91 -16.01
CA GLU A 350 5.11 4.10 -16.64
C GLU A 350 6.20 3.66 -15.65
N GLN A 351 6.41 4.41 -14.56
CA GLN A 351 7.40 4.06 -13.53
C GLN A 351 7.02 2.75 -12.82
N SER A 352 5.75 2.59 -12.39
CA SER A 352 5.29 1.35 -11.75
C SER A 352 5.41 0.15 -12.68
N LEU A 353 5.18 0.37 -13.99
CA LEU A 353 5.36 -0.67 -14.99
C LEU A 353 6.83 -1.01 -15.24
N CYS A 354 7.73 -0.02 -15.23
CA CYS A 354 9.17 -0.24 -15.27
C CYS A 354 9.62 -1.07 -14.07
N GLU A 355 9.24 -0.68 -12.86
CA GLU A 355 9.55 -1.41 -11.61
C GLU A 355 9.03 -2.85 -11.69
N THR A 356 7.81 -3.06 -12.20
CA THR A 356 7.24 -4.40 -12.41
C THR A 356 8.08 -5.23 -13.40
N ILE A 357 8.47 -4.65 -14.54
CA ILE A 357 9.30 -5.34 -15.54
C ILE A 357 10.67 -5.71 -14.97
N VAL A 358 11.26 -4.81 -14.17
CA VAL A 358 12.51 -5.06 -13.46
C VAL A 358 12.33 -6.20 -12.46
N SER A 359 11.32 -6.14 -11.59
CA SER A 359 11.03 -7.20 -10.62
C SER A 359 10.75 -8.56 -11.27
N MET A 360 10.21 -8.58 -12.48
CA MET A 360 10.02 -9.82 -13.25
C MET A 360 11.31 -10.36 -13.88
N ALA A 361 12.32 -9.51 -14.08
CA ALA A 361 13.59 -9.83 -14.72
C ALA A 361 14.75 -9.99 -13.73
N GLN A 362 14.58 -9.58 -12.48
CA GLN A 362 15.59 -9.59 -11.43
C GLN A 362 16.05 -11.02 -11.10
N ASP A 363 17.37 -11.22 -11.11
CA ASP A 363 18.09 -12.34 -10.49
C ASP A 363 18.96 -11.88 -9.30
N PHE A 364 19.43 -10.62 -9.25
CA PHE A 364 19.80 -9.81 -8.07
C PHE A 364 20.04 -8.33 -8.52
N ASP A 365 20.21 -7.39 -7.57
CA ASP A 365 20.34 -5.90 -7.70
C ASP A 365 20.08 -5.23 -9.07
N ALA A 366 19.13 -4.29 -9.09
CA ALA A 366 18.73 -3.60 -10.32
C ALA A 366 19.24 -2.15 -10.42
N ALA A 367 19.93 -1.83 -11.52
CA ALA A 367 20.23 -0.46 -11.91
C ALA A 367 19.00 0.28 -12.48
N SER A 368 19.11 1.59 -12.67
CA SER A 368 18.02 2.45 -13.17
C SER A 368 17.38 1.92 -14.48
N PRO A 369 16.03 1.94 -14.63
CA PRO A 369 15.29 1.47 -15.82
C PRO A 369 15.72 2.04 -17.17
N ARG A 370 16.44 3.16 -17.20
CA ARG A 370 16.96 3.79 -18.43
C ARG A 370 18.24 3.12 -18.94
N HIS A 371 18.98 2.45 -18.06
CA HIS A 371 20.29 1.84 -18.35
C HIS A 371 20.22 0.32 -18.51
N ILE A 372 19.11 -0.29 -18.13
CA ILE A 372 18.89 -1.74 -18.22
C ILE A 372 18.08 -2.12 -19.47
N TYR A 373 18.45 -3.25 -20.04
CA TYR A 373 17.84 -3.83 -21.23
C TYR A 373 17.21 -5.17 -20.88
N THR A 374 16.07 -5.48 -21.47
CA THR A 374 15.46 -6.81 -21.36
C THR A 374 15.52 -7.51 -22.71
N LYS A 375 15.78 -8.82 -22.69
CA LYS A 375 15.92 -9.65 -23.89
C LYS A 375 14.95 -10.82 -23.85
N PHE A 376 14.44 -11.18 -25.03
CA PHE A 376 13.69 -12.40 -25.24
C PHE A 376 14.66 -13.59 -25.42
N ASP A 377 14.66 -14.54 -24.49
CA ASP A 377 15.45 -15.77 -24.60
C ASP A 377 14.61 -16.93 -25.16
N ARG A 378 14.87 -17.30 -26.43
CA ARG A 378 14.22 -18.43 -27.14
C ARG A 378 14.68 -19.80 -26.63
N SER A 379 15.84 -19.90 -26.01
CA SER A 379 16.38 -21.21 -25.59
C SER A 379 15.61 -21.81 -24.40
N ARG A 380 14.88 -20.98 -23.64
CA ARG A 380 14.05 -21.39 -22.50
C ARG A 380 12.63 -21.84 -22.85
N GLU A 381 12.20 -21.82 -24.12
CA GLU A 381 10.91 -22.42 -24.53
C GLU A 381 10.88 -23.95 -24.30
N ARG A 382 12.04 -24.62 -24.27
CA ARG A 382 12.18 -26.06 -23.99
C ARG A 382 12.41 -26.38 -22.50
N SER A 383 12.76 -25.38 -21.68
CA SER A 383 12.89 -25.55 -20.24
C SER A 383 11.51 -25.42 -19.59
N PHE A 384 11.19 -26.31 -18.67
CA PHE A 384 9.87 -26.46 -18.03
C PHE A 384 9.42 -25.25 -17.18
N ILE A 385 10.18 -24.14 -17.18
CA ILE A 385 9.92 -22.90 -16.46
C ILE A 385 9.63 -21.79 -17.48
N PRO A 386 8.35 -21.41 -17.69
CA PRO A 386 8.02 -20.28 -18.54
C PRO A 386 8.63 -19.01 -17.96
N ASN A 387 9.46 -18.32 -18.75
CA ASN A 387 9.91 -16.97 -18.42
C ASN A 387 8.65 -16.10 -18.16
N MET A 388 8.53 -15.42 -17.01
CA MET A 388 7.37 -14.58 -16.70
C MET A 388 7.16 -13.49 -17.74
N ILE A 389 8.23 -13.05 -18.42
CA ILE A 389 8.18 -12.14 -19.56
C ILE A 389 7.54 -12.83 -20.78
N LEU A 390 7.80 -14.12 -21.02
CA LEU A 390 7.12 -14.92 -22.05
C LEU A 390 5.64 -15.11 -21.72
N PHE A 391 5.27 -15.28 -20.44
CA PHE A 391 3.87 -15.31 -20.02
C PHE A 391 3.17 -13.97 -20.30
N LEU A 392 3.78 -12.85 -19.90
CA LEU A 392 3.24 -11.52 -20.14
C LEU A 392 3.13 -11.22 -21.65
N ILE A 393 4.18 -11.51 -22.43
CA ILE A 393 4.16 -11.34 -23.90
C ILE A 393 3.12 -12.27 -24.55
N THR A 394 2.95 -13.50 -24.05
CA THR A 394 1.93 -14.42 -24.57
C THR A 394 0.53 -13.93 -24.22
N LEU A 395 0.31 -13.45 -22.99
CA LEU A 395 -0.93 -12.83 -22.54
C LEU A 395 -1.26 -11.58 -23.39
N LEU A 396 -0.26 -10.76 -23.69
CA LEU A 396 -0.35 -9.59 -24.58
C LEU A 396 -0.65 -10.00 -26.03
N ARG A 397 -0.03 -11.07 -26.52
CA ARG A 397 -0.26 -11.62 -27.88
C ARG A 397 -1.62 -12.29 -28.01
N THR A 398 -2.12 -12.96 -26.97
CA THR A 398 -3.42 -13.66 -26.98
C THR A 398 -4.58 -12.73 -26.70
N ALA A 399 -4.41 -11.69 -25.88
CA ALA A 399 -5.40 -10.64 -25.63
C ALA A 399 -5.88 -9.94 -26.93
N SER A 400 -5.03 -9.93 -27.98
CA SER A 400 -5.39 -9.39 -29.29
C SER A 400 -6.24 -10.33 -30.17
N ARG A 401 -6.40 -11.62 -29.85
CA ARG A 401 -7.11 -12.59 -30.73
C ARG A 401 -8.39 -13.18 -30.16
N SER A 402 -8.58 -13.21 -28.84
CA SER A 402 -9.78 -13.68 -28.14
C SER A 402 -9.40 -13.82 -26.66
N ASN A 403 -10.38 -13.96 -25.78
CA ASN A 403 -10.32 -14.01 -24.31
C ASN A 403 -9.50 -15.22 -23.74
N ARG A 404 -8.32 -15.52 -24.30
CA ARG A 404 -7.49 -16.67 -23.96
C ARG A 404 -6.53 -16.29 -22.84
N VAL A 405 -7.00 -16.50 -21.60
CA VAL A 405 -6.10 -16.61 -20.44
C VAL A 405 -5.24 -17.85 -20.65
N THR A 406 -3.94 -17.66 -20.86
CA THR A 406 -2.97 -18.75 -20.86
C THR A 406 -2.83 -19.21 -19.41
N VAL A 407 -3.09 -20.49 -19.14
CA VAL A 407 -2.78 -21.09 -17.84
C VAL A 407 -1.36 -21.66 -17.96
N PRO A 408 -0.43 -21.40 -17.03
CA PRO A 408 0.92 -21.97 -17.07
C PRO A 408 0.87 -23.50 -16.90
N VAL A 409 1.98 -24.20 -17.18
CA VAL A 409 2.06 -25.67 -17.02
C VAL A 409 2.13 -26.06 -15.53
N ILE A 410 2.85 -25.27 -14.74
CA ILE A 410 3.01 -25.42 -13.29
C ILE A 410 2.45 -24.18 -12.57
N PRO A 411 2.02 -24.28 -11.30
CA PRO A 411 1.47 -23.15 -10.56
C PRO A 411 2.57 -22.14 -10.22
N MET A 412 2.77 -21.15 -11.09
CA MET A 412 3.83 -20.16 -10.94
C MET A 412 3.78 -19.41 -9.61
N ILE A 413 2.58 -19.22 -9.03
CA ILE A 413 2.42 -18.58 -7.72
C ILE A 413 3.16 -19.30 -6.58
N LEU A 414 3.30 -20.61 -6.67
CA LEU A 414 4.08 -21.41 -5.72
C LEU A 414 5.57 -21.42 -6.09
N VAL A 415 5.93 -21.18 -7.34
CA VAL A 415 7.34 -21.15 -7.77
C VAL A 415 8.00 -19.82 -7.41
N THR A 416 7.33 -18.70 -7.69
CA THR A 416 7.86 -17.36 -7.46
C THR A 416 7.49 -16.80 -6.10
N GLY A 417 6.48 -17.38 -5.44
CA GLY A 417 5.83 -16.77 -4.28
C GLY A 417 5.06 -15.48 -4.65
N CYS A 418 4.45 -14.86 -3.65
CA CYS A 418 3.92 -13.51 -3.73
C CYS A 418 3.81 -12.88 -2.34
N GLU A 419 3.99 -11.56 -2.28
CA GLU A 419 3.64 -10.75 -1.13
C GLU A 419 2.72 -9.63 -1.62
N GLY A 420 1.63 -9.36 -0.88
CA GLY A 420 0.67 -8.34 -1.26
C GLY A 420 -0.15 -7.83 -0.09
N ILE A 421 -0.41 -6.52 -0.07
CA ILE A 421 -1.23 -5.87 0.96
C ILE A 421 -2.37 -5.13 0.26
N GLY A 422 -3.60 -5.43 0.68
CA GLY A 422 -4.81 -4.80 0.20
C GLY A 422 -5.68 -4.33 1.36
N THR A 423 -6.86 -3.80 1.03
CA THR A 423 -7.79 -3.31 2.04
C THR A 423 -8.42 -4.48 2.80
N GLY A 424 -8.01 -4.69 4.05
CA GLY A 424 -8.55 -5.76 4.91
C GLY A 424 -7.98 -7.16 4.64
N TYR A 425 -7.06 -7.29 3.68
CA TYR A 425 -6.40 -8.54 3.33
C TYR A 425 -4.90 -8.33 3.13
N SER A 426 -4.11 -9.34 3.45
CA SER A 426 -2.73 -9.49 2.99
C SER A 426 -2.55 -10.90 2.48
N THR A 427 -1.53 -11.12 1.66
CA THR A 427 -1.13 -12.44 1.21
C THR A 427 0.38 -12.57 1.31
N THR A 428 0.82 -13.74 1.80
CA THR A 428 2.21 -14.16 1.77
C THR A 428 2.23 -15.61 1.30
N VAL A 429 2.71 -15.82 0.09
CA VAL A 429 2.99 -17.14 -0.49
C VAL A 429 4.51 -17.23 -0.64
N LEU A 430 5.12 -18.21 0.03
CA LEU A 430 6.55 -18.43 -0.09
C LEU A 430 6.88 -19.10 -1.43
N PRO A 431 8.03 -18.78 -2.04
CA PRO A 431 8.52 -19.52 -3.19
C PRO A 431 8.93 -20.94 -2.78
N TYR A 432 8.62 -21.90 -3.66
CA TYR A 432 9.00 -23.31 -3.56
C TYR A 432 9.86 -23.67 -4.76
N ASP A 433 10.81 -24.58 -4.57
CA ASP A 433 11.64 -25.09 -5.66
C ASP A 433 10.72 -25.65 -6.78
N PRO A 434 10.85 -25.20 -8.04
CA PRO A 434 10.10 -25.74 -9.17
C PRO A 434 10.17 -27.27 -9.25
N LYS A 435 11.31 -27.87 -8.91
CA LYS A 435 11.46 -29.33 -8.88
C LYS A 435 10.63 -29.95 -7.77
N GLN A 436 10.53 -29.33 -6.59
CA GLN A 436 9.63 -29.75 -5.51
C GLN A 436 8.15 -29.57 -5.90
N VAL A 437 7.77 -28.48 -6.57
CA VAL A 437 6.39 -28.28 -7.06
C VAL A 437 6.02 -29.35 -8.09
N VAL A 438 6.91 -29.65 -9.03
CA VAL A 438 6.75 -30.74 -10.02
C VAL A 438 6.83 -32.12 -9.35
N ALA A 439 7.68 -32.29 -8.34
CA ALA A 439 7.81 -33.52 -7.56
C ALA A 439 6.71 -33.68 -6.53
N ILE A 440 5.90 -32.67 -6.18
CA ILE A 440 4.66 -32.83 -5.42
C ILE A 440 3.52 -33.19 -6.39
N LEU A 441 3.58 -32.70 -7.63
CA LEU A 441 2.77 -33.22 -8.73
C LEU A 441 3.14 -34.67 -9.13
N LYS A 442 4.23 -35.25 -8.58
CA LYS A 442 4.71 -36.62 -8.86
C LYS A 442 5.06 -37.50 -7.62
N THR A 443 5.13 -36.92 -6.42
CA THR A 443 5.51 -37.37 -5.03
C THR A 443 6.94 -37.92 -4.71
N ARG A 444 7.54 -37.37 -3.62
CA ARG A 444 8.42 -37.91 -2.51
C ARG A 444 9.97 -38.07 -2.61
N ALA A 445 10.70 -37.44 -1.64
CA ALA A 445 11.83 -37.93 -0.77
C ALA A 445 13.13 -37.04 -0.61
N MET A 446 13.44 -36.71 0.67
CA MET A 446 14.69 -36.50 1.49
C MET A 446 16.09 -36.27 0.82
N GLY A 447 17.12 -35.59 1.35
CA GLY A 447 17.42 -34.82 2.58
C GLY A 447 18.93 -34.90 3.01
N LYS A 448 19.53 -33.76 3.44
CA LYS A 448 20.82 -33.50 4.20
C LYS A 448 22.19 -33.74 3.52
N GLY A 449 23.33 -33.09 3.84
CA GLY A 449 23.80 -32.09 4.82
C GLY A 449 25.36 -32.19 4.97
N GLY A 450 26.09 -31.17 5.48
CA GLY A 450 27.55 -31.28 5.75
C GLY A 450 28.22 -30.10 6.53
N ASP A 451 29.25 -30.47 7.32
CA ASP A 451 30.19 -29.83 8.30
C ASP A 451 31.16 -28.74 7.78
N HIS A 452 32.04 -28.02 8.51
CA HIS A 452 32.46 -27.70 9.91
C HIS A 452 33.58 -26.61 9.77
N ASN A 453 33.88 -25.78 10.78
CA ASN A 453 35.20 -25.69 11.45
C ASN A 453 35.36 -24.49 12.42
N ASN A 454 36.29 -24.70 13.36
CA ASN A 454 36.44 -24.03 14.65
C ASN A 454 37.77 -23.25 14.70
N ASP A 455 37.68 -21.93 14.73
CA ASP A 455 38.65 -20.99 15.29
C ASP A 455 37.82 -19.81 15.81
N GLY A 456 38.28 -19.02 16.78
CA GLY A 456 37.51 -17.91 17.41
C GLY A 456 37.01 -16.78 16.46
N THR A 457 37.14 -17.00 15.16
CA THR A 457 36.55 -16.23 14.07
C THR A 457 35.50 -17.07 13.35
N PHE A 458 34.29 -16.54 13.23
CA PHE A 458 33.21 -17.22 12.51
C PHE A 458 32.99 -16.55 11.15
N GLU A 459 32.84 -17.38 10.12
CA GLU A 459 32.52 -16.94 8.77
C GLU A 459 31.01 -17.03 8.54
N ILE A 460 30.42 -15.93 8.08
CA ILE A 460 29.01 -15.87 7.68
C ILE A 460 28.98 -15.87 6.16
N ASP A 461 28.70 -17.04 5.59
CA ASP A 461 28.65 -17.24 4.14
C ASP A 461 27.22 -17.12 3.57
N GLU A 462 26.19 -17.05 4.43
CA GLU A 462 24.79 -16.88 4.02
C GLU A 462 24.01 -15.94 4.95
N LEU A 463 23.07 -15.18 4.39
CA LEU A 463 22.12 -14.33 5.13
C LEU A 463 20.68 -14.82 4.94
N PRO A 464 19.78 -14.52 5.89
CA PRO A 464 18.36 -14.85 5.75
C PRO A 464 17.71 -14.17 4.54
N VAL A 465 16.79 -14.89 3.87
CA VAL A 465 16.03 -14.38 2.72
C VAL A 465 15.34 -13.05 3.04
N GLY A 466 15.65 -12.02 2.24
CA GLY A 466 15.12 -10.66 2.40
C GLY A 466 16.01 -9.73 3.24
N THR A 467 17.18 -10.20 3.68
CA THR A 467 18.20 -9.39 4.35
C THR A 467 19.28 -8.98 3.36
N TRP A 468 19.49 -7.68 3.19
CA TRP A 468 20.52 -7.12 2.31
C TRP A 468 21.86 -6.98 3.05
N THR A 469 22.98 -7.10 2.33
CA THR A 469 24.34 -6.97 2.88
C THR A 469 24.54 -5.65 3.63
N GLU A 470 24.11 -4.52 3.05
CA GLU A 470 24.17 -3.19 3.70
C GLU A 470 23.33 -3.13 4.99
N SER A 471 22.13 -3.72 4.98
CA SER A 471 21.27 -3.75 6.16
C SER A 471 21.86 -4.62 7.27
N TYR A 472 22.57 -5.69 6.91
CA TYR A 472 23.24 -6.57 7.87
C TYR A 472 24.54 -5.94 8.40
N LYS A 473 25.26 -5.19 7.56
CA LYS A 473 26.42 -4.38 7.97
C LYS A 473 26.07 -3.39 9.08
N ALA A 474 24.99 -2.62 8.89
CA ALA A 474 24.49 -1.71 9.92
C ALA A 474 24.10 -2.44 11.23
N HIS A 475 23.69 -3.72 11.12
CA HIS A 475 23.42 -4.55 12.30
C HIS A 475 24.71 -4.93 13.04
N LEU A 476 25.77 -5.36 12.33
CA LEU A 476 27.07 -5.69 12.91
C LEU A 476 27.74 -4.47 13.55
N GLU A 477 27.66 -3.30 12.91
CA GLU A 477 28.15 -2.03 13.48
C GLU A 477 27.48 -1.71 14.82
N LYS A 478 26.18 -1.98 14.94
CA LYS A 478 25.47 -1.84 16.21
C LYS A 478 25.95 -2.86 17.26
N MET A 479 26.28 -4.09 16.85
CA MET A 479 26.81 -5.11 17.76
C MET A 479 28.24 -4.82 18.24
N ILE A 480 29.01 -4.02 17.49
CA ILE A 480 30.30 -3.47 17.96
C ILE A 480 30.06 -2.46 19.09
N VAL A 481 29.09 -1.56 18.93
CA VAL A 481 28.71 -0.59 19.98
C VAL A 481 28.22 -1.30 21.25
N ASP A 482 27.52 -2.42 21.08
CA ASP A 482 27.04 -3.25 22.19
C ASP A 482 28.12 -4.19 22.79
N ASP A 483 29.38 -4.11 22.32
CA ASP A 483 30.56 -4.87 22.79
C ASP A 483 30.44 -6.40 22.63
N LEU A 484 29.66 -6.85 21.65
CA LEU A 484 29.47 -8.26 21.31
C LEU A 484 30.37 -8.71 20.14
N VAL A 485 30.76 -7.77 19.27
CA VAL A 485 31.65 -8.01 18.13
C VAL A 485 32.82 -7.04 18.23
N LYS A 486 34.05 -7.55 18.06
CA LYS A 486 35.26 -6.74 18.19
C LYS A 486 35.56 -5.98 16.89
N ASP A 487 35.46 -6.71 15.77
CA ASP A 487 35.73 -6.22 14.43
C ASP A 487 35.17 -7.20 13.40
N TYR A 488 34.94 -6.76 12.15
CA TYR A 488 34.56 -7.65 11.05
C TYR A 488 35.23 -7.24 9.73
N LYS A 489 35.46 -8.22 8.85
CA LYS A 489 35.91 -8.00 7.47
C LYS A 489 34.87 -8.50 6.48
N GLU A 490 34.71 -7.78 5.38
CA GLU A 490 33.74 -8.10 4.31
C GLU A 490 34.47 -8.52 3.03
N TYR A 491 34.02 -9.64 2.45
CA TYR A 491 34.54 -10.20 1.19
C TYR A 491 33.39 -10.61 0.26
N HIS A 492 32.36 -9.75 0.15
CA HIS A 492 31.18 -10.00 -0.68
C HIS A 492 31.51 -9.94 -2.18
N THR A 493 30.73 -10.67 -2.98
CA THR A 493 30.56 -10.41 -4.41
C THR A 493 29.13 -9.92 -4.66
N ASP A 494 28.78 -9.67 -5.92
CA ASP A 494 27.40 -9.36 -6.34
C ASP A 494 26.44 -10.54 -6.14
N THR A 495 26.97 -11.76 -6.02
CA THR A 495 26.19 -13.02 -5.92
C THR A 495 26.38 -13.78 -4.61
N THR A 496 27.39 -13.45 -3.81
CA THR A 496 27.74 -14.18 -2.58
C THR A 496 28.04 -13.24 -1.42
N VAL A 497 27.72 -13.69 -0.21
CA VAL A 497 28.00 -12.95 1.03
C VAL A 497 29.11 -13.67 1.78
N ARG A 498 30.14 -12.95 2.24
CA ARG A 498 31.10 -13.44 3.23
C ARG A 498 31.47 -12.36 4.22
N PHE A 499 31.11 -12.55 5.49
CA PHE A 499 31.65 -11.76 6.61
C PHE A 499 32.56 -12.62 7.47
N VAL A 500 33.75 -12.10 7.80
CA VAL A 500 34.65 -12.71 8.78
C VAL A 500 34.58 -11.89 10.05
N VAL A 501 33.92 -12.42 11.08
CA VAL A 501 33.63 -11.68 12.32
C VAL A 501 34.57 -12.14 13.44
N LYS A 502 35.19 -11.17 14.14
CA LYS A 502 36.00 -11.42 15.33
C LYS A 502 35.17 -11.20 16.59
N SER A 503 35.07 -12.24 17.40
CA SER A 503 34.30 -12.23 18.65
C SER A 503 35.00 -11.42 19.75
N THR A 504 34.22 -10.85 20.68
CA THR A 504 34.73 -10.33 21.96
C THR A 504 34.69 -11.43 23.03
N GLU A 505 35.42 -11.23 24.13
CA GLU A 505 35.42 -12.13 25.29
C GLU A 505 34.00 -12.40 25.82
N LYS A 506 33.09 -11.42 25.73
CA LYS A 506 31.67 -11.59 26.12
C LYS A 506 30.93 -12.59 25.23
N LEU A 507 31.15 -12.56 23.93
CA LEU A 507 30.53 -13.49 23.00
C LEU A 507 31.16 -14.88 23.13
N GLU A 508 32.47 -14.96 23.36
CA GLU A 508 33.17 -16.21 23.64
C GLU A 508 32.69 -16.87 24.94
N VAL A 509 32.40 -16.09 25.99
CA VAL A 509 31.77 -16.62 27.22
C VAL A 509 30.39 -17.20 26.93
N ILE A 510 29.54 -16.54 26.13
CA ILE A 510 28.22 -17.05 25.74
C ILE A 510 28.35 -18.37 24.95
N ILE A 511 29.33 -18.44 24.04
CA ILE A 511 29.63 -19.65 23.26
C ILE A 511 30.17 -20.76 24.16
N ASN A 512 31.02 -20.45 25.13
CA ASN A 512 31.62 -21.42 26.05
C ASN A 512 30.63 -21.92 27.12
N THR A 513 29.69 -21.08 27.58
CA THR A 513 28.56 -21.50 28.43
C THR A 513 27.64 -22.46 27.68
N ALA A 514 27.47 -22.28 26.36
CA ALA A 514 26.75 -23.25 25.52
C ALA A 514 27.54 -24.55 25.28
N ARG A 515 28.87 -24.56 25.47
CA ARG A 515 29.75 -25.72 25.29
C ARG A 515 29.90 -26.61 26.53
N GLY A 516 29.44 -26.20 27.72
CA GLY A 516 29.58 -27.06 28.90
C GLY A 516 28.87 -26.60 30.17
N GLU A 517 27.76 -27.26 30.48
CA GLU A 517 27.42 -27.73 31.83
C GLU A 517 27.17 -29.25 31.76
N HIS A 518 28.24 -30.05 31.65
CA HIS A 518 28.28 -31.44 32.09
C HIS A 518 29.74 -31.87 32.33
N SER A 519 30.38 -31.26 33.33
CA SER A 519 31.64 -31.79 33.88
C SER A 519 31.39 -32.36 35.28
N SER A 520 30.71 -33.51 35.33
CA SER A 520 30.88 -34.54 36.38
C SER A 520 30.06 -35.79 36.05
N SER A 521 30.38 -36.47 34.95
CA SER A 521 30.09 -37.91 34.77
C SER A 521 31.05 -38.46 33.72
N PRO A 522 31.85 -39.48 34.04
CA PRO A 522 32.82 -40.06 33.12
C PRO A 522 32.12 -41.12 32.27
N GLU A 523 31.40 -40.71 31.22
CA GLU A 523 31.09 -41.60 30.09
C GLU A 523 30.65 -40.78 28.88
N GLY A 524 31.29 -41.04 27.75
CA GLY A 524 31.37 -40.15 26.60
C GLY A 524 30.04 -39.82 25.93
N ASN A 525 29.82 -38.53 25.71
CA ASN A 525 29.22 -37.94 24.52
C ASN A 525 29.76 -36.52 24.41
N ASN A 526 30.42 -36.18 23.29
CA ASN A 526 30.81 -34.81 22.99
C ASN A 526 29.56 -33.91 23.03
N PRO A 527 29.64 -32.66 23.53
CA PRO A 527 28.55 -31.71 23.39
C PRO A 527 28.22 -31.53 21.89
N ASP A 528 26.95 -31.69 21.54
CA ASP A 528 26.45 -31.69 20.16
C ASP A 528 26.69 -30.31 19.53
N ASP A 529 27.49 -30.22 18.45
CA ASP A 529 27.80 -28.97 17.72
C ASP A 529 26.54 -28.19 17.28
N THR A 530 25.40 -28.87 17.27
CA THR A 530 24.06 -28.32 17.01
C THR A 530 23.64 -27.21 17.98
N ASP A 531 24.00 -27.27 19.26
CA ASP A 531 23.56 -26.29 20.27
C ASP A 531 24.31 -24.96 20.16
N VAL A 532 25.61 -25.01 19.89
CA VAL A 532 26.45 -23.83 19.65
C VAL A 532 26.00 -23.12 18.36
N ALA A 533 25.71 -23.88 17.30
CA ALA A 533 25.19 -23.34 16.06
C ALA A 533 23.84 -22.62 16.25
N ASN A 534 22.92 -23.20 17.04
CA ASN A 534 21.62 -22.59 17.34
C ASN A 534 21.75 -21.28 18.13
N VAL A 535 22.68 -21.23 19.09
CA VAL A 535 22.98 -20.02 19.85
C VAL A 535 23.55 -18.94 18.94
N LEU A 536 24.50 -19.28 18.07
CA LEU A 536 25.09 -18.35 17.09
C LEU A 536 24.06 -17.82 16.09
N ILE A 537 23.21 -18.69 15.53
CA ILE A 537 22.12 -18.30 14.62
C ILE A 537 21.18 -17.28 15.30
N LYS A 538 20.89 -17.47 16.58
CA LYS A 538 20.01 -16.59 17.35
C LYS A 538 20.68 -15.26 17.72
N VAL A 539 21.94 -15.30 18.17
CA VAL A 539 22.68 -14.10 18.60
C VAL A 539 23.02 -13.21 17.41
N LEU A 540 23.46 -13.79 16.30
CA LEU A 540 23.80 -13.08 15.07
C LEU A 540 22.56 -12.82 14.17
N LYS A 541 21.38 -13.28 14.58
CA LYS A 541 20.11 -13.15 13.84
C LYS A 541 20.20 -13.67 12.38
N LEU A 542 20.91 -14.79 12.21
CA LEU A 542 21.09 -15.48 10.94
C LEU A 542 19.91 -16.39 10.56
N ALA A 543 18.78 -16.26 11.27
CA ALA A 543 17.52 -16.88 10.89
C ALA A 543 16.37 -15.87 10.98
N THR A 544 15.50 -15.88 9.98
CA THR A 544 14.24 -15.14 9.98
C THR A 544 13.07 -16.11 9.81
N THR A 545 12.06 -15.99 10.67
CA THR A 545 10.82 -16.76 10.51
C THR A 545 9.84 -16.00 9.62
N LYS A 546 9.57 -16.50 8.41
CA LYS A 546 8.44 -16.03 7.59
C LYS A 546 7.24 -16.95 7.78
N SER A 547 6.11 -16.39 8.21
CA SER A 547 4.86 -17.14 8.35
C SER A 547 4.11 -17.21 7.03
N ALA A 548 3.82 -18.42 6.55
CA ALA A 548 2.96 -18.67 5.39
C ALA A 548 1.48 -18.84 5.75
N ASN A 549 1.06 -18.39 6.95
CA ASN A 549 -0.28 -18.66 7.49
C ASN A 549 -1.41 -17.90 6.80
N ASN A 550 -1.09 -17.01 5.87
CA ASN A 550 -2.06 -16.11 5.24
C ASN A 550 -1.89 -16.07 3.72
N MET A 551 -2.30 -17.14 3.04
CA MET A 551 -2.34 -17.21 1.58
C MET A 551 -3.73 -16.80 1.07
N MET A 552 -3.91 -15.51 0.77
CA MET A 552 -5.16 -14.98 0.22
C MET A 552 -4.99 -14.78 -1.29
N LEU A 553 -5.62 -15.63 -2.10
CA LEU A 553 -5.50 -15.58 -3.56
C LEU A 553 -6.87 -15.48 -4.22
N PHE A 554 -6.91 -14.99 -5.46
CA PHE A 554 -8.11 -15.04 -6.27
C PHE A 554 -8.33 -16.46 -6.81
N SER A 555 -9.55 -16.97 -6.66
CA SER A 555 -9.97 -18.22 -7.28
C SER A 555 -10.09 -18.08 -8.81
N SER A 556 -10.25 -19.20 -9.51
CA SER A 556 -10.54 -19.23 -10.94
C SER A 556 -11.84 -18.51 -11.34
N THR A 557 -12.73 -18.25 -10.37
CA THR A 557 -13.98 -17.51 -10.55
C THR A 557 -13.85 -16.02 -10.24
N GLY A 558 -12.67 -15.55 -9.81
CA GLY A 558 -12.39 -14.14 -9.50
C GLY A 558 -12.74 -13.71 -8.07
N ASN A 559 -13.07 -14.65 -7.18
CA ASN A 559 -13.38 -14.36 -5.78
C ASN A 559 -12.13 -14.53 -4.90
N LEU A 560 -12.00 -13.72 -3.85
CA LEU A 560 -10.88 -13.85 -2.91
C LEU A 560 -11.11 -15.04 -1.97
N LYS A 561 -10.14 -15.95 -1.88
CA LYS A 561 -10.19 -17.16 -1.05
C LYS A 561 -8.92 -17.29 -0.21
N LYS A 562 -9.07 -17.68 1.06
CA LYS A 562 -7.95 -18.12 1.90
C LYS A 562 -7.63 -19.57 1.59
N TYR A 563 -6.36 -19.86 1.32
CA TYR A 563 -5.85 -21.21 1.17
C TYR A 563 -5.12 -21.58 2.46
N GLU A 564 -5.48 -22.70 3.08
CA GLU A 564 -4.88 -23.14 4.35
C GLU A 564 -3.55 -23.85 4.14
N SER A 565 -3.30 -24.34 2.91
CA SER A 565 -2.03 -24.98 2.57
C SER A 565 -1.65 -24.76 1.09
N PRO A 566 -0.35 -24.85 0.75
CA PRO A 566 0.10 -24.85 -0.65
C PRO A 566 -0.52 -25.98 -1.47
N TYR A 567 -0.88 -27.11 -0.84
CA TYR A 567 -1.58 -28.23 -1.47
C TYR A 567 -2.97 -27.85 -1.98
N GLU A 568 -3.69 -26.99 -1.24
CA GLU A 568 -5.01 -26.52 -1.66
C GLU A 568 -4.90 -25.62 -2.90
N VAL A 569 -3.85 -24.79 -2.98
CA VAL A 569 -3.53 -23.98 -4.16
C VAL A 569 -3.21 -24.89 -5.35
N LEU A 570 -2.40 -25.93 -5.13
CA LEU A 570 -2.02 -26.91 -6.15
C LEU A 570 -3.22 -27.69 -6.69
N SER A 571 -4.11 -28.16 -5.81
CA SER A 571 -5.33 -28.88 -6.18
C SER A 571 -6.26 -28.01 -7.02
N GLY A 572 -6.52 -26.77 -6.58
CA GLY A 572 -7.33 -25.82 -7.34
C GLY A 572 -6.74 -25.50 -8.72
N PHE A 573 -5.41 -25.36 -8.82
CA PHE A 573 -4.71 -25.17 -10.09
C PHE A 573 -4.85 -26.40 -11.00
N TYR A 574 -4.67 -27.61 -10.46
CA TYR A 574 -4.75 -28.86 -11.22
C TYR A 574 -6.11 -29.02 -11.92
N THR A 575 -7.22 -28.79 -11.21
CA THR A 575 -8.57 -28.88 -11.79
C THR A 575 -8.76 -27.94 -12.97
N VAL A 576 -8.34 -26.67 -12.82
CA VAL A 576 -8.42 -25.68 -13.89
C VAL A 576 -7.53 -26.08 -15.06
N ARG A 577 -6.29 -26.49 -14.78
CA ARG A 577 -5.31 -26.85 -15.81
C ARG A 577 -5.75 -28.07 -16.62
N LEU A 578 -6.32 -29.08 -15.98
CA LEU A 578 -6.85 -30.27 -16.64
C LEU A 578 -8.00 -29.94 -17.60
N ALA A 579 -8.92 -29.07 -17.18
CA ALA A 579 -10.00 -28.58 -18.05
C ALA A 579 -9.47 -27.80 -19.26
N TYR A 580 -8.37 -27.05 -19.10
CA TYR A 580 -7.70 -26.36 -20.21
C TYR A 580 -6.97 -27.32 -21.16
N TYR A 581 -6.39 -28.42 -20.66
CA TYR A 581 -5.86 -29.49 -21.52
C TYR A 581 -6.96 -30.12 -22.38
N ALA A 582 -8.14 -30.39 -21.81
CA ALA A 582 -9.28 -30.90 -22.57
C ALA A 582 -9.76 -29.90 -23.64
N LYS A 583 -9.83 -28.60 -23.31
CA LYS A 583 -10.16 -27.54 -24.28
C LYS A 583 -9.13 -27.43 -25.40
N GLN A 584 -7.84 -27.51 -25.07
CA GLN A 584 -6.77 -27.49 -26.06
C GLN A 584 -6.86 -28.69 -26.99
N LYS A 585 -7.01 -29.90 -26.44
CA LYS A 585 -7.21 -31.13 -27.20
C LYS A 585 -8.37 -30.99 -28.18
N ASN A 586 -9.55 -30.57 -27.71
CA ASN A 586 -10.73 -30.38 -28.56
C ASN A 586 -10.51 -29.34 -29.66
N GLN A 587 -9.77 -28.27 -29.37
CA GLN A 587 -9.43 -27.25 -30.35
C GLN A 587 -8.45 -27.77 -31.41
N GLU A 588 -7.48 -28.58 -31.02
CA GLU A 588 -6.56 -29.25 -31.94
C GLU A 588 -7.32 -30.25 -32.83
N TYR A 589 -8.23 -31.05 -32.28
CA TYR A 589 -9.14 -31.89 -33.08
C TYR A 589 -9.96 -31.07 -34.07
N CYS A 590 -10.58 -29.96 -33.64
CA CYS A 590 -11.35 -29.10 -34.55
C CYS A 590 -10.48 -28.52 -35.68
N ASN A 591 -9.24 -28.10 -35.37
CA ASN A 591 -8.34 -27.55 -36.37
C ASN A 591 -7.94 -28.62 -37.40
N VAL A 592 -7.67 -29.86 -36.94
CA VAL A 592 -7.37 -31.00 -37.82
C VAL A 592 -8.58 -31.34 -38.70
N CYS A 593 -9.79 -31.38 -38.15
CA CYS A 593 -11.02 -31.61 -38.93
C CYS A 593 -11.36 -30.47 -39.91
N THR A 594 -10.89 -29.24 -39.67
CA THR A 594 -11.04 -28.13 -40.63
C THR A 594 -9.97 -28.14 -41.72
N ASP A 595 -8.80 -28.72 -41.47
CA ASP A 595 -7.76 -28.91 -42.48
C ASP A 595 -8.04 -30.14 -43.37
N GLU A 596 -8.77 -31.15 -42.90
CA GLU A 596 -9.25 -32.28 -43.72
C GLU A 596 -10.41 -31.93 -44.68
N ASN A 597 -11.09 -30.79 -44.47
CA ASN A 597 -12.17 -30.28 -45.32
C ASN A 597 -11.72 -29.14 -46.28
N ARG A 598 -10.41 -28.93 -46.41
CA ARG A 598 -9.77 -28.03 -47.38
C ARG A 598 -8.91 -28.83 -48.33
#